data_AF-A0AAN6Z032-F1
#
_entry.id   AF-A0AAN6Z032-F1
#
_cell.length_a   1.000
_cell.length_b   1.000
_cell.length_c   1.000
_cell.angle_alpha   90.00
_cell.angle_beta   90.00
_cell.angle_gamma   90.00
#
_symmetry.space_group_name_H-M   'P 1'
#
loop_
_entity.id
_entity.type
_entity.pdbx_description
1 polymer ?
#
loop_
_entity_poly.entity_id
_entity_poly.type
_entity_poly.pdbx_seq_one_letter_code
_entity_poly.pdbx_strand_id
1 'polypeptide(L)'
;MGYPHCTTPKKAKVEGAVEFLEANKIPHFKSDVFKQFGVTHPTGWRYLREAESYGSRTYHSAFPDRRGRKSKTSDRDLATIECFIESNDFDGRTVPYAALPAAAGLDLDVSARTVRRAVGSLDFRFYVAYQKH
;
A
#
# COMPACT_ATOMS: atom_id res chain seq x y z
N MET A 1 21.12 -6.72 -4.83
CA MET A 1 21.36 -6.69 -3.36
C MET A 1 20.09 -6.15 -2.70
N GLY A 2 19.21 -7.03 -2.23
CA GLY A 2 17.95 -6.65 -1.58
C GLY A 2 18.20 -6.22 -0.14
N TYR A 3 17.76 -5.01 0.22
CA TYR A 3 17.85 -4.51 1.59
C TYR A 3 17.04 -5.44 2.53
N PRO A 4 17.61 -5.90 3.66
CA PRO A 4 16.88 -6.76 4.58
C PRO A 4 15.83 -5.92 5.31
N HIS A 5 14.59 -5.98 4.83
CA HIS A 5 13.42 -5.37 5.48
C HIS A 5 12.96 -6.18 6.71
N CYS A 6 13.89 -6.63 7.55
CA CYS A 6 13.62 -7.34 8.81
C CYS A 6 13.27 -6.41 9.99
N THR A 7 13.14 -5.11 9.73
CA THR A 7 12.78 -4.10 10.74
C THR A 7 11.31 -4.18 11.17
N THR A 8 10.41 -4.59 10.28
CA THR A 8 8.96 -4.62 10.53
C THR A 8 8.52 -5.61 11.63
N PRO A 9 8.96 -6.89 11.63
CA PRO A 9 8.54 -7.83 12.67
C PRO A 9 9.14 -7.51 14.04
N LYS A 10 10.40 -7.03 14.10
CA LYS A 10 11.04 -6.64 15.37
C LYS A 10 10.40 -5.39 15.95
N LYS A 11 10.09 -4.39 15.11
CA LYS A 11 9.38 -3.17 15.51
C LYS A 11 8.03 -3.49 16.14
N ALA A 12 7.19 -4.26 15.44
CA ALA A 12 5.86 -4.63 15.93
C ALA A 12 5.92 -5.44 17.24
N LYS A 13 6.90 -6.33 17.38
CA LYS A 13 7.11 -7.10 18.62
C LYS A 13 7.46 -6.22 19.81
N VAL A 14 8.36 -5.24 19.62
CA VAL A 14 8.74 -4.30 20.68
C VAL A 14 7.56 -3.42 21.08
N GLU A 15 6.83 -2.88 20.10
CA GLU A 15 5.64 -2.05 20.35
C GLU A 15 4.57 -2.83 21.11
N GLY A 16 4.18 -4.01 20.61
CA GLY A 16 3.16 -4.83 21.25
C GLY A 16 3.57 -5.33 22.64
N ALA A 17 4.85 -5.62 22.87
CA ALA A 17 5.33 -6.00 24.19
C ALA A 17 5.27 -4.85 25.20
N VAL A 18 5.64 -3.63 24.80
CA VAL A 18 5.52 -2.44 25.66
C VAL A 18 4.05 -2.14 25.95
N GLU A 19 3.19 -2.16 24.92
CA GLU A 19 1.75 -1.93 25.07
C GLU A 19 1.11 -2.95 26.02
N PHE A 20 1.47 -4.23 25.88
CA PHE A 20 1.01 -5.30 26.78
C PHE A 20 1.46 -5.09 28.22
N LEU A 21 2.71 -4.69 28.45
CA LEU A 21 3.23 -4.47 29.80
C LEU A 21 2.62 -3.22 30.44
N GLU A 22 2.40 -2.16 29.67
CA GLU A 22 1.72 -0.94 30.12
C GLU A 22 0.24 -1.22 30.45
N ALA A 23 -0.47 -1.98 29.60
CA ALA A 23 -1.86 -2.35 29.81
C ALA A 23 -2.08 -3.21 31.07
N ASN A 24 -1.15 -4.15 31.34
CA ASN A 24 -1.20 -5.00 32.53
C ASN A 24 -0.59 -4.35 33.78
N LYS A 25 -0.14 -3.08 33.70
CA LYS A 25 0.49 -2.33 34.81
C LYS A 25 1.69 -3.06 35.44
N ILE A 26 2.43 -3.82 34.63
CA ILE A 26 3.63 -4.53 35.08
C ILE A 26 4.81 -3.55 35.05
N PRO A 27 5.52 -3.34 36.17
CA PRO A 27 6.73 -2.54 36.19
C PRO A 27 7.77 -3.14 35.25
N HIS A 28 8.22 -2.37 34.26
CA HIS A 28 9.17 -2.85 33.27
C HIS A 28 10.12 -1.73 32.84
N PHE A 29 11.34 -2.12 32.48
CA PHE A 29 12.28 -1.22 31.80
C PHE A 29 12.21 -1.47 30.29
N LYS A 30 11.93 -0.42 29.53
CA LYS A 30 11.89 -0.48 28.05
C LYS A 30 13.22 -1.02 27.47
N SER A 31 14.33 -0.74 28.14
CA SER A 31 15.65 -1.28 27.83
C SER A 31 15.71 -2.81 27.82
N ASP A 32 15.00 -3.49 28.74
CA ASP A 32 15.01 -4.96 28.82
C ASP A 32 14.13 -5.59 27.75
N VAL A 33 13.03 -4.92 27.40
CA VAL A 33 12.21 -5.31 26.24
C VAL A 33 13.05 -5.25 24.95
N PHE A 34 13.88 -4.21 24.78
CA PHE A 34 14.75 -4.11 23.59
C PHE A 34 15.78 -5.25 23.54
N LYS A 35 16.39 -5.60 24.68
CA LYS A 35 17.33 -6.73 24.77
C LYS A 35 16.66 -8.06 24.41
N GLN A 36 15.45 -8.30 24.91
CA GLN A 36 14.70 -9.53 24.65
C GLN A 36 14.45 -9.77 23.15
N PHE A 37 14.25 -8.70 22.38
CA PHE A 37 14.06 -8.76 20.93
C PHE A 37 15.32 -8.52 20.11
N GLY A 38 16.49 -8.40 20.75
CA GLY A 38 17.78 -8.14 20.09
C GLY A 38 17.79 -6.82 19.31
N VAL A 39 17.20 -5.77 19.88
CA VAL A 39 17.14 -4.42 19.32
C VAL A 39 18.07 -3.52 20.12
N THR A 40 18.88 -2.71 19.42
CA THR A 40 19.76 -1.74 20.09
C THR A 40 18.94 -0.61 20.71
N HIS A 41 19.44 -0.03 21.80
CA HIS A 41 18.73 1.02 22.54
C HIS A 41 18.29 2.22 21.66
N PRO A 42 19.14 2.78 20.77
CA PRO A 42 18.72 3.87 19.88
C PRO A 42 17.60 3.44 18.90
N THR A 43 17.64 2.19 18.43
CA THR A 43 16.65 1.65 17.50
C THR A 43 15.31 1.41 18.19
N GLY A 44 15.33 0.91 19.44
CA GLY A 44 14.14 0.68 20.24
C GLY A 44 13.39 1.98 20.52
N TRP A 45 14.10 3.04 20.91
CA TRP A 45 13.49 4.36 21.09
C TRP A 45 12.95 4.97 19.81
N ARG A 46 13.63 4.77 18.67
CA ARG A 46 13.11 5.19 17.37
C ARG A 46 11.78 4.50 17.04
N TYR A 47 11.65 3.21 17.33
CA TYR A 47 10.40 2.47 17.12
C TYR A 47 9.26 3.04 17.96
N LEU A 48 9.49 3.26 19.25
CA LEU A 48 8.47 3.83 20.14
C LEU A 48 8.03 5.24 19.73
N ARG A 49 8.98 6.12 19.35
CA ARG A 49 8.66 7.47 18.84
C ARG A 49 7.85 7.44 17.55
N GLU A 50 8.18 6.52 16.64
CA GLU A 50 7.39 6.33 15.43
C GLU A 50 5.98 5.80 15.74
N ALA A 51 5.83 4.91 16.71
CA ALA A 51 4.52 4.41 17.14
C ALA A 51 3.65 5.54 17.72
N GLU A 52 4.24 6.42 18.52
CA GLU A 52 3.58 7.58 19.11
C GLU A 52 3.15 8.60 18.02
N SER A 53 4.00 8.84 17.03
CA SER A 53 3.73 9.83 15.97
C SER A 53 2.74 9.38 14.91
N TYR A 54 2.68 8.09 14.59
CA TYR A 54 1.88 7.56 13.46
C TYR A 54 0.74 6.64 13.91
N GLY A 55 0.55 6.47 15.22
CA GLY A 55 -0.34 5.44 15.76
C GLY A 55 0.25 4.04 15.59
N SER A 56 -0.17 3.12 16.47
CA SER A 56 0.18 1.70 16.37
C SER A 56 -0.18 1.17 14.97
N ARG A 57 0.72 0.41 14.33
CA ARG A 57 0.37 -0.31 13.08
C ARG A 57 -0.53 -1.52 13.33
N THR A 58 -0.65 -1.93 14.60
CA THR A 58 -1.45 -3.08 15.04
C THR A 58 -2.94 -2.77 14.92
N TYR A 59 -3.32 -1.52 15.13
CA TYR A 59 -4.65 -0.99 14.84
C TYR A 59 -4.53 -0.19 13.55
N HIS A 60 -5.36 -0.47 12.54
CA HIS A 60 -5.38 0.21 11.24
C HIS A 60 -4.79 1.63 11.27
N SER A 61 -3.52 1.78 10.86
CA SER A 61 -2.87 3.09 10.93
C SER A 61 -3.60 4.05 10.00
N ALA A 62 -4.08 5.18 10.52
CA ALA A 62 -4.74 6.22 9.73
C ALA A 62 -3.80 6.84 8.67
N PHE A 63 -2.50 6.55 8.76
CA PHE A 63 -1.50 7.00 7.80
C PHE A 63 -1.30 5.94 6.70
N PRO A 64 -1.25 6.36 5.42
CA PRO A 64 -1.00 5.45 4.32
C PRO A 64 0.39 4.85 4.43
N ASP A 65 0.50 3.55 4.13
CA ASP A 65 1.80 2.88 4.05
C ASP A 65 2.64 3.56 2.95
N ARG A 66 3.71 4.25 3.37
CA ARG A 66 4.64 4.94 2.45
C ARG A 66 5.58 3.95 1.73
N ARG A 67 5.46 2.65 2.02
CA ARG A 67 6.28 1.60 1.41
C ARG A 67 5.71 1.24 0.04
N GLY A 68 6.60 1.21 -0.95
CA GLY A 68 6.28 0.73 -2.28
C GLY A 68 6.91 1.59 -3.36
N ARG A 69 7.11 0.99 -4.54
CA ARG A 69 7.42 1.75 -5.75
C ARG A 69 6.19 2.59 -6.09
N LYS A 70 6.39 3.90 -6.35
CA LYS A 70 5.32 4.75 -6.87
C LYS A 70 4.69 4.07 -8.10
N SER A 71 3.36 4.04 -8.15
CA SER A 71 2.67 3.49 -9.31
C SER A 71 3.11 4.23 -10.58
N LYS A 72 3.21 3.50 -11.70
CA LYS A 72 3.41 4.11 -13.02
C LYS A 72 2.15 4.83 -13.51
N THR A 73 0.99 4.48 -12.96
CA THR A 73 -0.30 5.11 -13.25
C THR A 73 -0.66 6.01 -12.07
N SER A 74 -0.85 7.30 -12.33
CA SER A 74 -1.38 8.22 -11.33
C SER A 74 -2.90 8.13 -11.26
N ASP A 75 -3.50 8.60 -10.17
CA ASP A 75 -4.96 8.62 -10.00
C ASP A 75 -5.65 9.48 -11.08
N ARG A 76 -4.96 10.54 -11.56
CA ARG A 76 -5.44 11.38 -12.67
C ARG A 76 -5.49 10.62 -13.99
N ASP A 77 -4.49 9.79 -14.25
CA ASP A 77 -4.44 8.96 -15.46
C ASP A 77 -5.58 7.94 -15.44
N LEU A 78 -5.85 7.36 -14.26
CA LEU A 78 -6.96 6.43 -14.07
C LEU A 78 -8.32 7.09 -14.28
N ALA A 79 -8.53 8.30 -13.77
CA ALA A 79 -9.75 9.08 -14.02
C ALA A 79 -9.94 9.42 -15.51
N THR A 80 -8.85 9.62 -16.24
CA THR A 80 -8.90 9.89 -17.69
C THR A 80 -9.30 8.65 -18.47
N ILE A 81 -8.75 7.49 -18.09
CA ILE A 81 -9.12 6.18 -18.66
C ILE A 81 -10.59 5.85 -18.32
N GLU A 82 -11.04 6.13 -17.10
CA GLU A 82 -12.43 5.95 -16.68
C GLU A 82 -13.38 6.83 -17.47
N CYS A 83 -13.09 8.13 -17.59
CA CYS A 83 -13.87 9.07 -18.38
C CYS A 83 -13.94 8.66 -19.86
N PHE A 84 -12.82 8.16 -20.42
CA PHE A 84 -12.82 7.61 -21.78
C PHE A 84 -13.79 6.43 -21.92
N ILE A 85 -13.80 5.52 -20.95
CA ILE A 85 -14.66 4.32 -21.01
C ILE A 85 -16.14 4.70 -20.84
N GLU A 86 -16.46 5.54 -19.86
CA GLU A 86 -17.83 6.06 -19.66
C GLU A 86 -18.33 6.86 -20.87
N SER A 87 -17.44 7.60 -21.55
CA SER A 87 -17.80 8.37 -22.74
C SER A 87 -17.92 7.52 -24.01
N ASN A 88 -17.25 6.36 -24.06
CA ASN A 88 -17.24 5.45 -25.22
C ASN A 88 -18.10 4.19 -25.00
N ASP A 89 -18.95 4.18 -23.96
CA ASP A 89 -19.63 3.00 -23.40
C ASP A 89 -20.58 2.23 -24.36
N PHE A 90 -20.69 2.59 -25.64
CA PHE A 90 -21.78 2.06 -26.48
C PHE A 90 -21.47 1.70 -27.94
N ASP A 91 -20.23 1.80 -28.44
CA ASP A 91 -19.96 1.58 -29.87
C ASP A 91 -19.51 0.15 -30.24
N GLY A 92 -19.66 -0.82 -29.34
CA GLY A 92 -19.29 -2.23 -29.59
C GLY A 92 -17.78 -2.46 -29.81
N ARG A 93 -16.94 -1.45 -29.54
CA ARG A 93 -15.49 -1.52 -29.71
C ARG A 93 -14.83 -2.10 -28.47
N THR A 94 -14.35 -3.33 -28.57
CA THR A 94 -13.49 -3.92 -27.54
C THR A 94 -12.09 -3.33 -27.65
N VAL A 95 -11.70 -2.45 -26.73
CA VAL A 95 -10.33 -1.91 -26.65
C VAL A 95 -9.48 -2.80 -25.74
N PRO A 96 -8.34 -3.35 -26.21
CA PRO A 96 -7.48 -4.16 -25.36
C PRO A 96 -6.78 -3.28 -24.32
N TYR A 97 -6.58 -3.81 -23.10
CA TYR A 97 -5.95 -3.08 -21.99
C TYR A 97 -4.58 -2.46 -22.30
N ALA A 98 -3.82 -3.00 -23.25
CA ALA A 98 -2.55 -2.43 -23.70
C ALA A 98 -2.71 -1.11 -24.46
N ALA A 99 -3.78 -1.00 -25.25
CA ALA A 99 -4.08 0.18 -26.07
C ALA A 99 -4.98 1.19 -25.36
N LEU A 100 -5.54 0.81 -24.21
CA LEU A 100 -6.50 1.62 -23.45
C LEU A 100 -5.94 2.97 -23.00
N PRO A 101 -4.69 3.09 -22.48
CA PRO A 101 -4.12 4.40 -22.16
C PRO A 101 -3.99 5.29 -23.40
N ALA A 102 -3.50 4.73 -24.51
CA ALA A 102 -3.34 5.47 -25.77
C ALA A 102 -4.69 5.91 -26.34
N ALA A 103 -5.72 5.07 -26.25
CA ALA A 103 -7.08 5.40 -26.67
C ALA A 103 -7.69 6.52 -25.82
N ALA A 104 -7.37 6.56 -24.52
CA ALA A 104 -7.72 7.66 -23.61
C ALA A 104 -6.82 8.91 -23.79
N GLY A 105 -5.91 8.93 -24.77
CA GLY A 105 -5.01 10.06 -25.04
C GLY A 105 -3.80 10.15 -24.10
N LEU A 106 -3.45 9.07 -23.39
CA LEU A 106 -2.32 9.00 -22.48
C LEU A 106 -1.14 8.27 -23.11
N ASP A 107 0.04 8.90 -23.06
CA ASP A 107 1.30 8.27 -23.43
C ASP A 107 1.94 7.61 -22.20
N LEU A 108 1.45 6.42 -21.85
CA LEU A 108 1.94 5.63 -20.72
C LEU A 108 2.55 4.31 -21.19
N ASP A 109 3.84 4.12 -20.94
CA ASP A 109 4.53 2.83 -21.11
C ASP A 109 4.23 1.88 -19.92
N VAL A 110 3.03 1.30 -19.96
CA VAL A 110 2.51 0.39 -18.96
C VAL A 110 2.03 -0.92 -19.60
N SER A 111 2.36 -2.04 -18.95
CA SER A 111 1.91 -3.35 -19.43
C SER A 111 0.39 -3.48 -19.30
N ALA A 112 -0.24 -4.27 -20.18
CA ALA A 112 -1.67 -4.60 -20.09
C ALA A 112 -2.09 -5.11 -18.70
N ARG A 113 -1.21 -5.87 -18.03
CA ARG A 113 -1.43 -6.38 -16.66
C ARG A 113 -1.47 -5.27 -15.62
N THR A 114 -0.65 -4.22 -15.78
CA THR A 114 -0.63 -3.04 -14.90
C THR A 114 -1.91 -2.25 -15.06
N VAL A 115 -2.33 -1.99 -16.30
CA VAL A 115 -3.59 -1.30 -16.62
C VAL A 115 -4.77 -2.08 -16.05
N ARG A 116 -4.85 -3.39 -16.30
CA ARG A 116 -5.91 -4.24 -15.74
C ARG A 116 -5.99 -4.21 -14.22
N ARG A 117 -4.85 -4.20 -13.52
CA ARG A 117 -4.84 -4.10 -12.05
C ARG A 117 -5.31 -2.73 -11.56
N ALA A 118 -4.88 -1.67 -12.22
CA ALA A 118 -5.20 -0.30 -11.82
C ALA A 118 -6.67 0.06 -12.15
N VAL A 119 -7.18 -0.41 -13.28
CA VAL A 119 -8.60 -0.32 -13.66
C VAL A 119 -9.45 -1.22 -12.76
N GLY A 120 -8.97 -2.42 -12.44
CA GLY A 120 -9.68 -3.36 -11.55
C GLY A 120 -9.77 -2.92 -10.08
N SER A 121 -8.97 -1.94 -9.64
CA SER A 121 -9.11 -1.33 -8.30
C SER A 121 -10.19 -0.25 -8.23
N LEU A 122 -10.74 0.19 -9.36
CA LEU A 122 -11.82 1.19 -9.46
C LEU A 122 -13.20 0.52 -9.38
N ASP A 123 -13.39 -0.33 -8.37
CA ASP A 123 -14.45 -1.35 -8.23
C ASP A 123 -15.83 -1.00 -8.84
N PHE A 124 -16.48 -2.01 -9.44
CA PHE A 124 -17.83 -2.05 -10.04
C PHE A 124 -18.11 -1.43 -11.43
N ARG A 125 -17.32 -0.49 -11.97
CA ARG A 125 -17.68 0.14 -13.29
C ARG A 125 -17.23 -0.63 -14.53
N PHE A 126 -16.22 -1.49 -14.43
CA PHE A 126 -15.57 -2.11 -15.60
C PHE A 126 -16.03 -3.52 -15.97
N TYR A 127 -17.07 -4.05 -15.30
CA TYR A 127 -17.58 -5.41 -15.59
C TYR A 127 -18.15 -5.57 -17.01
N VAL A 128 -18.34 -4.48 -17.76
CA VAL A 128 -18.90 -4.47 -19.12
C VAL A 128 -17.84 -4.72 -20.21
N ALA A 129 -16.54 -4.53 -19.93
CA ALA A 129 -15.50 -4.55 -20.98
C ALA A 129 -14.90 -5.94 -21.29
N TYR A 130 -15.41 -7.04 -20.73
CA TYR A 130 -14.79 -8.37 -20.92
C TYR A 130 -15.78 -9.49 -21.26
N GLN A 131 -15.97 -9.75 -22.55
CA GLN A 131 -16.43 -11.05 -23.03
C GLN A 131 -15.22 -11.92 -23.35
N LYS A 132 -15.10 -13.03 -22.60
CA LYS A 132 -14.14 -14.11 -22.78
C LYS A 132 -14.33 -14.74 -24.17
N HIS A 133 -13.26 -14.78 -24.98
CA HIS A 133 -13.08 -15.80 -26.02
C HIS A 133 -11.93 -16.70 -25.59
#